data_AF-A0A480BS73-F1
#
_entry.id   AF-A0A480BS73-F1
#
_cell.length_a   1.000
_cell.length_b   1.000
_cell.length_c   1.000
_cell.angle_alpha   90.00
_cell.angle_beta   90.00
_cell.angle_gamma   90.00
#
_symmetry.space_group_name_H-M   'P 1'
#
loop_
_entity.id
_entity.type
_entity.pdbx_description
1 polymer ?
#
loop_
_entity_poly.entity_id
_entity_poly.type
_entity_poly.pdbx_seq_one_letter_code
_entity_poly.pdbx_strand_id
1 'polypeptide(L)' 'AGAAWHLHGQAMDFPDALGVVHREPYGVVAQIIPWNVPLIMMATKIAPALAAGNTIVLK' A
#
# COMPACT_ATOMS: atom_id res chain seq x y z
N ALA A 1 5.96 -0.54 2.84
CA ALA A 1 4.76 0.07 2.24
C ALA A 1 5.08 1.53 2.02
N GLY A 2 5.16 1.98 0.77
CA GLY A 2 5.41 3.38 0.45
C GLY A 2 4.25 4.27 0.92
N ALA A 3 4.51 5.56 1.00
CA ALA A 3 3.50 6.60 1.18
C ALA A 3 2.22 6.27 0.37
N ALA A 4 1.07 6.10 1.04
CA ALA A 4 -0.19 5.79 0.36
C ALA A 4 -0.60 6.92 -0.62
N TRP A 5 -0.09 8.13 -0.39
CA TRP A 5 -0.20 9.31 -1.23
C TRP A 5 0.65 9.25 -2.50
N HIS A 6 1.44 8.20 -2.73
CA HIS A 6 2.11 7.94 -4.02
C HIS A 6 1.41 6.85 -4.85
N LEU A 7 0.23 6.37 -4.44
CA LEU A 7 -0.59 5.42 -5.19
C LEU A 7 -1.38 6.12 -6.32
N HIS A 8 -0.70 6.93 -7.11
CA HIS A 8 -1.29 7.56 -8.29
C HIS A 8 -1.21 6.62 -9.50
N GLY A 9 -2.25 6.65 -10.33
CA GLY A 9 -2.18 6.07 -11.65
C GLY A 9 -1.29 6.91 -12.57
N GLN A 10 -0.52 6.27 -13.43
CA GLN A 10 0.33 6.94 -14.40
C GLN A 10 -0.30 6.82 -15.78
N ALA A 11 -0.48 7.94 -16.47
CA ALA A 11 -0.84 7.95 -17.89
C ALA A 11 0.46 8.14 -18.69
N MET A 12 0.72 7.23 -19.63
CA MET A 12 1.83 7.28 -20.56
C MET A 12 1.26 7.47 -21.96
N ASP A 13 1.61 8.59 -22.58
CA ASP A 13 1.20 8.89 -23.95
C ASP A 13 2.08 8.13 -24.94
N PHE A 14 1.44 7.33 -25.78
CA PHE A 14 2.04 6.73 -26.96
C PHE A 14 1.42 7.33 -28.23
N PRO A 15 2.15 7.37 -29.36
CA PRO A 15 1.69 8.02 -30.58
C PRO A 15 0.31 7.55 -31.10
N ASP A 16 -0.06 6.30 -30.83
CA ASP A 16 -1.35 5.69 -31.26
C ASP A 16 -2.19 5.16 -30.08
N ALA A 17 -1.77 5.36 -28.83
CA ALA A 17 -2.46 4.78 -27.67
C ALA A 17 -2.20 5.53 -26.36
N LEU A 18 -3.22 5.56 -25.50
CA LEU A 18 -3.08 6.00 -24.11
C LEU A 18 -2.86 4.78 -23.21
N GLY A 19 -1.68 4.68 -22.61
CA GLY A 19 -1.38 3.67 -21.60
C GLY A 19 -1.74 4.19 -20.22
N VAL A 20 -2.74 3.60 -19.55
CA VAL A 20 -3.11 3.97 -18.18
C VAL A 20 -2.69 2.86 -17.21
N VAL A 21 -1.85 3.20 -16.24
CA VAL A 21 -1.45 2.29 -15.16
C VAL A 21 -2.32 2.60 -13.94
N HIS A 22 -3.19 1.67 -13.56
CA HIS A 22 -3.95 1.75 -12.31
C HIS A 22 -3.25 0.94 -11.20
N ARG A 23 -3.27 1.43 -9.96
CA ARG A 23 -2.74 0.71 -8.79
C ARG A 23 -3.90 0.19 -7.97
N GLU A 24 -4.00 -1.13 -7.85
CA GLU A 24 -5.06 -1.81 -7.11
C GLU A 24 -4.55 -2.32 -5.75
N PRO A 25 -5.44 -2.47 -4.75
CA PRO A 25 -5.10 -3.08 -3.48
C PRO A 25 -4.72 -4.56 -3.67
N TYR A 26 -3.76 -5.03 -2.87
CA TYR A 26 -3.33 -6.44 -2.83
C TYR A 26 -4.37 -7.36 -2.17
N GLY A 27 -5.35 -6.81 -1.45
CA GLY A 27 -6.37 -7.57 -0.74
C GLY A 27 -6.01 -7.79 0.73
N VAL A 28 -5.31 -8.87 1.06
CA VAL A 28 -4.97 -9.25 2.45
C VAL A 28 -3.46 -9.23 2.67
N VAL A 29 -3.00 -8.53 3.71
CA VAL A 29 -1.58 -8.42 4.07
C VAL A 29 -1.33 -8.89 5.50
N ALA A 30 -0.37 -9.81 5.69
CA ALA A 30 0.08 -10.22 7.02
C ALA A 30 1.18 -9.29 7.55
N GLN A 31 1.03 -8.80 8.78
CA GLN A 31 2.02 -7.96 9.44
C GLN A 31 2.53 -8.62 10.71
N ILE A 32 3.79 -9.05 10.68
CA ILE A 32 4.50 -9.60 11.83
C ILE A 32 5.30 -8.48 12.51
N ILE A 33 5.00 -8.20 13.77
CA ILE A 33 5.62 -7.10 14.52
C ILE A 33 6.67 -7.63 15.51
N PRO A 34 7.87 -7.02 15.57
CA PRO A 34 8.84 -7.37 16.60
C PRO A 34 8.37 -6.90 18.00
N TRP A 35 8.86 -7.60 19.02
CA TRP A 35 8.48 -7.41 20.42
C TRP A 35 9.06 -6.14 21.08
N ASN A 36 10.02 -5.47 20.44
CA ASN A 36 10.80 -4.38 21.03
C ASN A 36 10.10 -3.01 21.01
N VAL A 37 9.32 -2.71 19.97
CA VAL A 37 8.51 -1.48 19.83
C VAL A 37 7.20 -1.79 19.11
N PRO A 38 6.35 -2.66 19.70
CA PRO A 38 5.19 -3.23 19.01
C PRO A 38 4.16 -2.18 18.61
N LEU A 39 3.90 -1.18 19.48
CA LEU A 39 2.86 -0.17 19.22
C LEU A 39 3.21 0.76 18.05
N ILE A 40 4.45 1.25 18.00
CA ILE A 40 4.90 2.19 16.96
C ILE A 40 5.05 1.47 15.62
N MET A 41 5.60 0.26 15.62
CA MET A 41 5.70 -0.56 14.41
C MET A 41 4.33 -0.99 13.88
N MET A 42 3.36 -1.26 14.77
CA MET A 42 1.97 -1.51 14.40
C MET A 42 1.38 -0.31 13.67
N ALA A 43 1.40 0.87 14.31
CA ALA A 43 0.79 2.07 13.74
C ALA A 43 1.40 2.44 12.36
N THR A 44 2.73 2.42 12.26
CA THR A 44 3.45 2.80 11.03
C THR A 44 3.26 1.82 9.87
N LYS A 45 2.92 0.55 10.15
CA LYS A 45 2.67 -0.46 9.10
C LYS A 45 1.18 -0.61 8.79
N ILE A 46 0.30 -0.47 9.77
CA ILE A 46 -1.15 -0.56 9.59
C ILE A 46 -1.69 0.65 8.84
N ALA A 47 -1.28 1.86 9.21
CA ALA A 47 -1.76 3.10 8.60
C ALA A 47 -1.60 3.13 7.06
N PRO A 48 -0.42 2.84 6.47
CA PRO A 48 -0.28 2.83 5.02
C PRO A 48 -0.97 1.64 4.35
N ALA A 49 -1.09 0.49 5.02
CA ALA A 49 -1.74 -0.69 4.44
C ALA A 49 -3.27 -0.51 4.35
N LEU A 50 -3.89 0.09 5.37
CA LEU A 50 -5.30 0.52 5.34
C LEU A 50 -5.53 1.64 4.33
N ALA A 51 -4.66 2.65 4.32
CA ALA A 51 -4.78 3.77 3.37
C ALA A 51 -4.64 3.31 1.90
N ALA A 52 -3.94 2.21 1.66
CA ALA A 52 -3.85 1.56 0.35
C ALA A 52 -5.03 0.61 0.03
N GLY A 53 -6.05 0.54 0.89
CA GLY A 53 -7.24 -0.30 0.69
C GLY A 53 -7.04 -1.78 1.00
N ASN A 54 -5.99 -2.16 1.76
CA ASN A 54 -5.75 -3.55 2.13
C ASN A 54 -6.35 -3.90 3.50
N THR A 55 -6.81 -5.14 3.63
CA THR A 55 -7.14 -5.78 4.90
C THR A 55 -5.87 -6.37 5.53
N ILE A 56 -5.79 -6.40 6.86
CA ILE A 56 -4.56 -6.75 7.59
C ILE A 56 -4.82 -7.87 8.58
N VAL A 57 -3.93 -8.87 8.60
CA VAL A 57 -3.82 -9.87 9.67
C VAL A 57 -2.55 -9.61 10.45
N LEU A 58 -2.69 -9.27 11.73
CA LEU A 58 -1.57 -8.87 12.59
C LEU A 58 -1.07 -10.05 13.42
N LYS A 59 0.24 -10.20 13.53
CA LYS A 59 0.89 -11.22 14.36
C LYS A 59 2.07 -10.67 15.16
#